data_AF-A0A7C2F4M8-F1
#
_entry.id   AF-A0A7C2F4M8-F1
#
_cell.length_a   1.000
_cell.length_b   1.000
_cell.length_c   1.000
_cell.angle_alpha   90.00
_cell.angle_beta   90.00
_cell.angle_gamma   90.00
#
_symmetry.space_group_name_H-M   'P 1'
#
loop_
_entity.id
_entity.type
_entity.pdbx_description
1 polymer ?
#
loop_
_entity_poly.entity_id
_entity_poly.type
_entity_poly.pdbx_seq_one_letter_code
_entity_poly.pdbx_strand_id
1 'polypeptide(L)'
;MNSTSRISDPSRWLVASVLALVLIAASAATAGPTPGQRQPESLSSAEFSRLVREISEEGGYFRSDNFTSNETSYLHVVDKLKQFGSTGGAYIGVGPEQNFTYISKVRPRIAFIVDIRRQAMIQHLMYKAIFHLSPSRAQFLSILLSKPLPKGKAAATDAPVNELLNLFSETPADDQAYAANLA
;
A
#
# COMPACT_ATOMS: atom_id res chain seq x y z
N MET A 1 39.91 -58.39 24.40
CA MET A 1 39.58 -56.96 24.46
C MET A 1 38.36 -56.70 23.58
N ASN A 2 37.17 -56.58 24.17
CA ASN A 2 35.95 -56.20 23.45
C ASN A 2 35.87 -54.68 23.38
N SER A 3 35.99 -54.11 22.19
CA SER A 3 35.66 -52.71 21.91
C SER A 3 34.23 -52.64 21.40
N THR A 4 33.29 -52.25 22.26
CA THR A 4 31.92 -51.92 21.86
C THR A 4 31.85 -50.45 21.52
N SER A 5 31.81 -50.11 20.24
CA SER A 5 31.49 -48.78 19.75
C SER A 5 30.03 -48.44 20.04
N ARG A 6 29.79 -47.41 20.86
CA ARG A 6 28.44 -46.85 21.03
C ARG A 6 28.09 -46.06 19.77
N ILE A 7 27.23 -46.64 18.93
CA ILE A 7 26.58 -45.91 17.85
C ILE A 7 25.66 -44.87 18.49
N SER A 8 25.90 -43.60 18.19
CA SER A 8 25.06 -42.51 18.69
C SER A 8 23.72 -42.53 17.95
N ASP A 9 22.63 -42.53 18.71
CA ASP A 9 21.27 -42.60 18.18
C ASP A 9 20.89 -41.26 17.52
N PRO A 10 20.67 -41.22 16.20
CA PRO A 10 20.37 -39.99 15.46
C PRO A 10 19.05 -39.33 15.91
N SER A 11 18.16 -40.06 16.58
CA SER A 11 16.91 -39.52 17.14
C SER A 11 17.16 -38.47 18.24
N ARG A 12 18.26 -38.59 19.00
CA ARG A 12 18.60 -37.65 20.08
C ARG A 12 19.02 -36.28 19.55
N TRP A 13 19.64 -36.24 18.37
CA TRP A 13 20.05 -35.01 17.69
C TRP A 13 18.87 -34.30 17.04
N LEU A 14 17.90 -35.04 16.52
CA LEU A 14 16.64 -34.52 15.99
C LEU A 14 15.79 -33.86 17.08
N VAL A 15 15.64 -34.52 18.23
CA VAL A 15 14.89 -33.95 19.38
C VAL A 15 15.56 -32.69 19.93
N ALA A 16 16.90 -32.69 20.05
CA ALA A 16 17.64 -31.51 20.48
C ALA A 16 17.51 -30.33 19.50
N SER A 17 17.53 -30.61 18.20
CA SER A 17 17.36 -29.59 17.14
C SER A 17 15.96 -28.98 17.14
N VAL A 18 14.91 -29.79 17.33
CA VAL A 18 13.53 -29.32 17.43
C VAL A 18 13.33 -28.47 18.69
N LEU A 19 13.86 -28.89 19.84
CA LEU A 19 13.81 -28.10 21.08
C LEU A 19 14.56 -26.77 20.96
N ALA A 20 15.72 -26.75 20.31
CA ALA A 20 16.47 -25.52 20.05
C ALA A 20 15.69 -24.56 19.13
N LEU A 21 15.01 -25.07 18.10
CA LEU A 21 14.16 -24.26 17.21
C LEU A 21 12.95 -23.67 17.95
N VAL A 22 12.31 -24.43 18.84
CA VAL A 22 11.19 -23.95 19.66
C VAL A 22 11.64 -22.86 20.64
N LEU A 23 12.83 -22.99 21.24
CA LEU A 23 13.38 -21.99 22.16
C LEU A 23 13.80 -20.69 21.45
N ILE A 24 14.31 -20.76 20.23
CA ILE A 24 14.63 -19.57 19.41
C ILE A 24 13.35 -18.83 18.99
N ALA A 25 12.30 -19.57 18.59
CA ALA A 25 11.01 -18.98 18.25
C ALA A 25 10.32 -18.30 19.45
N ALA A 26 10.47 -18.86 20.66
CA ALA A 26 9.93 -18.28 21.88
C ALA A 26 10.63 -16.98 22.31
N SER A 27 11.94 -16.84 22.07
CA SER A 27 12.69 -15.60 22.37
C SER A 27 12.42 -14.47 21.37
N ALA A 28 12.01 -14.77 20.14
CA ALA A 28 11.60 -13.75 19.17
C ALA A 28 10.21 -13.15 19.51
N ALA A 29 9.36 -13.88 20.24
CA ALA A 29 8.01 -13.45 20.59
C ALA A 29 7.95 -12.52 21.82
N THR A 30 9.05 -12.35 22.58
CA THR A 30 9.10 -11.53 23.80
C THR A 30 9.64 -10.11 23.58
N ALA A 31 10.04 -9.76 22.35
CA ALA A 31 10.38 -8.39 21.98
C ALA A 31 9.09 -7.56 21.79
N GLY A 32 8.40 -7.26 22.88
CA GLY A 32 7.36 -6.24 22.90
C GLY A 32 7.94 -4.86 22.53
N PRO A 33 7.15 -3.97 21.92
CA PRO A 33 7.64 -2.64 21.54
C PRO A 33 8.17 -1.88 22.78
N THR A 34 9.40 -1.39 22.70
CA THR A 34 10.02 -0.61 23.77
C THR A 34 9.21 0.67 24.03
N PRO A 35 8.68 0.88 25.25
CA PRO A 35 7.96 2.10 25.57
C PRO A 35 8.89 3.32 25.41
N GLY A 36 8.55 4.24 24.50
CA GLY A 36 9.26 5.51 24.35
C GLY A 36 10.02 5.72 23.03
N GLN A 37 10.16 4.71 22.17
CA GLN A 37 10.58 4.97 20.78
C GLN A 37 9.40 5.56 20.01
N ARG A 38 9.40 6.89 19.90
CA ARG A 38 8.43 7.64 19.08
C ARG A 38 8.71 7.26 17.62
N GLN A 39 7.94 6.29 17.10
CA GLN A 39 8.06 5.88 15.70
C GLN A 39 7.87 7.12 14.79
N PRO A 40 8.67 7.27 13.72
CA PRO A 40 8.54 8.38 12.80
C PRO A 40 7.08 8.54 12.35
N GLU A 41 6.60 9.79 12.28
CA GLU A 41 5.25 10.07 11.77
C GLU A 41 5.15 9.82 10.26
N SER A 42 6.28 9.90 9.54
CA SER A 42 6.39 9.66 8.11
C SER A 42 7.78 9.14 7.73
N LEU A 43 7.87 8.45 6.60
CA LEU A 43 9.14 8.13 5.94
C LEU A 43 9.63 9.33 5.12
N SER A 44 10.93 9.62 5.17
CA SER A 44 11.55 10.53 4.20
C SER A 44 11.48 9.95 2.78
N SER A 45 11.62 10.81 1.75
CA SER A 45 11.64 10.37 0.35
C SER A 45 12.75 9.34 0.07
N ALA A 46 13.92 9.49 0.73
CA ALA A 46 15.03 8.57 0.61
C ALA A 46 14.72 7.20 1.24
N GLU A 47 14.14 7.19 2.45
CA GLU A 47 13.72 5.94 3.12
C GLU A 47 12.62 5.24 2.34
N PHE A 48 11.63 5.98 1.84
CA PHE A 48 10.55 5.44 1.02
C PHE A 48 11.08 4.81 -0.26
N SER A 49 11.95 5.53 -1.00
CA SER A 49 12.56 5.02 -2.23
C SER A 49 13.42 3.78 -1.99
N ARG A 50 14.22 3.79 -0.91
CA ARG A 50 15.00 2.62 -0.50
C ARG A 50 14.11 1.43 -0.17
N LEU A 51 13.07 1.64 0.63
CA LEU A 51 12.14 0.58 1.03
C LEU A 51 11.48 -0.07 -0.18
N VAL A 52 10.92 0.74 -1.10
CA VAL A 52 10.31 0.25 -2.34
C VAL A 52 11.30 -0.59 -3.14
N ARG A 53 12.57 -0.16 -3.26
CA ARG A 53 13.60 -0.90 -4.00
C ARG A 53 14.02 -2.21 -3.32
N GLU A 54 14.13 -2.22 -2.00
CA GLU A 54 14.63 -3.38 -1.24
C GLU A 54 13.58 -4.49 -1.12
N ILE A 55 12.29 -4.14 -1.03
CA ILE A 55 11.21 -5.12 -0.86
C ILE A 55 10.55 -5.55 -2.18
N SER A 56 10.92 -4.93 -3.31
CA SER A 56 10.36 -5.27 -4.62
C SER A 56 11.30 -6.17 -5.41
N GLU A 57 10.73 -7.20 -6.03
CA GLU A 57 11.42 -8.10 -6.97
C GLU A 57 11.40 -7.52 -8.40
N GLU A 58 12.24 -8.06 -9.29
CA GLU A 58 12.21 -7.70 -10.72
C GLU A 58 10.82 -7.99 -11.34
N GLY A 59 10.44 -7.21 -12.35
CA GLY A 59 9.14 -7.36 -12.99
C GLY A 59 9.03 -8.67 -13.78
N GLY A 60 7.94 -9.40 -13.59
CA GLY A 60 7.60 -10.58 -14.38
C GLY A 60 6.50 -10.32 -15.42
N TYR A 61 6.18 -11.36 -16.19
CA TYR A 61 5.02 -11.35 -17.07
C TYR A 61 3.75 -11.68 -16.30
N PHE A 62 2.69 -10.91 -16.53
CA PHE A 62 1.36 -11.21 -16.05
C PHE A 62 0.36 -11.08 -17.19
N ARG A 63 -0.50 -12.09 -17.36
CA ARG A 63 -1.34 -12.27 -18.55
C ARG A 63 -2.50 -11.27 -18.72
N SER A 64 -2.75 -10.39 -17.74
CA SER A 64 -3.97 -9.57 -17.70
C SER A 64 -3.73 -8.17 -17.15
N ASP A 65 -4.36 -7.18 -17.80
CA ASP A 65 -4.30 -5.77 -17.43
C ASP A 65 -5.37 -5.41 -16.38
N ASN A 66 -5.13 -5.77 -15.12
CA ASN A 66 -6.08 -5.50 -14.03
C ASN A 66 -5.74 -4.23 -13.24
N PHE A 67 -5.82 -3.07 -13.88
CA PHE A 67 -5.45 -1.76 -13.29
C PHE A 67 -6.58 -1.08 -12.50
N THR A 68 -7.77 -1.67 -12.49
CA THR A 68 -8.94 -1.17 -11.75
C THR A 68 -9.63 -2.33 -11.06
N SER A 69 -10.18 -2.08 -9.87
CA SER A 69 -10.93 -3.10 -9.15
C SER A 69 -12.27 -3.37 -9.81
N ASN A 70 -12.68 -4.64 -9.84
CA ASN A 70 -14.00 -5.08 -10.25
C ASN A 70 -14.84 -5.59 -9.08
N GLU A 71 -14.46 -5.26 -7.84
CA GLU A 71 -15.11 -5.72 -6.62
C GLU A 71 -16.49 -5.10 -6.46
N THR A 72 -17.54 -5.89 -6.67
CA THR A 72 -18.93 -5.47 -6.44
C THR A 72 -19.28 -5.36 -4.95
N SER A 73 -18.56 -6.07 -4.10
CA SER A 73 -18.70 -6.02 -2.63
C SER A 73 -17.89 -4.91 -1.97
N TYR A 74 -17.38 -3.97 -2.77
CA TYR A 74 -16.59 -2.86 -2.28
C TYR A 74 -17.31 -2.13 -1.14
N LEU A 75 -16.59 -1.88 -0.05
CA LEU A 75 -17.06 -1.23 1.18
C LEU A 75 -18.04 -2.01 2.07
N HIS A 76 -18.47 -3.22 1.69
CA HIS A 76 -19.40 -4.03 2.52
C HIS A 76 -18.86 -4.30 3.93
N VAL A 77 -17.54 -4.38 4.10
CA VAL A 77 -16.90 -4.66 5.39
C VAL A 77 -16.58 -3.41 6.21
N VAL A 78 -16.76 -2.21 5.67
CA VAL A 78 -16.30 -0.97 6.32
C VAL A 78 -16.98 -0.75 7.67
N ASP A 79 -18.26 -1.06 7.80
CA ASP A 79 -18.95 -0.89 9.08
C ASP A 79 -18.48 -1.90 10.14
N LYS A 80 -18.15 -3.13 9.73
CA LYS A 80 -17.50 -4.10 10.63
C LYS A 80 -16.10 -3.65 11.05
N LEU A 81 -15.30 -3.12 10.13
CA LEU A 81 -13.98 -2.56 10.45
C LEU A 81 -14.08 -1.43 11.49
N LYS A 82 -15.09 -0.55 11.37
CA LYS A 82 -15.38 0.47 12.39
C LYS A 82 -15.79 -0.14 13.73
N GLN A 83 -16.67 -1.14 13.72
CA GLN A 83 -17.12 -1.83 14.95
C GLN A 83 -15.97 -2.49 15.69
N PHE A 84 -15.00 -3.04 14.96
CA PHE A 84 -13.78 -3.60 15.55
C PHE A 84 -12.74 -2.56 15.96
N GLY A 85 -13.02 -1.26 15.79
CA GLY A 85 -12.06 -0.20 16.09
C GLY A 85 -10.77 -0.33 15.28
N SER A 86 -10.86 -0.84 14.04
CA SER A 86 -9.70 -0.99 13.14
C SER A 86 -9.19 0.38 12.72
N THR A 87 -8.37 1.00 13.56
CA THR A 87 -7.72 2.28 13.34
C THR A 87 -6.24 2.25 13.69
N GLY A 88 -5.41 3.01 12.98
CA GLY A 88 -3.97 3.01 13.21
C GLY A 88 -3.29 1.72 12.75
N GLY A 89 -2.14 1.38 13.36
CA GLY A 89 -1.38 0.19 12.98
C GLY A 89 -0.85 0.23 11.54
N ALA A 90 -0.65 -0.96 10.95
CA ALA A 90 -0.25 -1.12 9.57
C ALA A 90 -1.42 -1.65 8.73
N TYR A 91 -1.58 -1.11 7.52
CA TYR A 91 -2.48 -1.65 6.50
C TYR A 91 -1.67 -2.47 5.50
N ILE A 92 -2.17 -3.65 5.14
CA ILE A 92 -1.63 -4.46 4.06
C ILE A 92 -2.79 -4.81 3.14
N GLY A 93 -2.63 -4.52 1.85
CA GLY A 93 -3.64 -4.79 0.84
C GLY A 93 -3.02 -5.23 -0.48
N VAL A 94 -3.87 -5.72 -1.38
CA VAL A 94 -3.47 -6.25 -2.69
C VAL A 94 -4.28 -5.58 -3.78
N GLY A 95 -3.69 -5.43 -4.96
CA GLY A 95 -4.38 -4.88 -6.12
C GLY A 95 -4.37 -3.35 -6.19
N PRO A 96 -5.26 -2.77 -6.99
CA PRO A 96 -5.16 -1.37 -7.39
C PRO A 96 -5.85 -0.40 -6.40
N GLU A 97 -6.63 0.55 -6.89
CA GLU A 97 -7.09 1.75 -6.19
C GLU A 97 -8.06 1.50 -5.03
N GLN A 98 -8.70 0.32 -4.97
CA GLN A 98 -9.71 0.04 -3.96
C GLN A 98 -9.15 0.16 -2.52
N ASN A 99 -7.85 -0.13 -2.38
CA ASN A 99 -7.08 0.02 -1.15
C ASN A 99 -7.16 1.44 -0.57
N PHE A 100 -7.20 2.49 -1.40
CA PHE A 100 -7.16 3.87 -0.91
C PHE A 100 -8.38 4.25 -0.08
N THR A 101 -9.58 3.74 -0.42
CA THR A 101 -10.76 4.01 0.42
C THR A 101 -10.64 3.28 1.75
N TYR A 102 -10.17 2.03 1.78
CA TYR A 102 -9.95 1.34 3.05
C TYR A 102 -8.91 2.05 3.91
N ILE A 103 -7.79 2.48 3.32
CA ILE A 103 -6.77 3.30 4.00
C ILE A 103 -7.40 4.58 4.56
N SER A 104 -8.27 5.26 3.79
CA SER A 104 -8.94 6.48 4.26
C SER A 104 -9.89 6.24 5.45
N LYS A 105 -10.52 5.05 5.53
CA LYS A 105 -11.45 4.69 6.61
C LYS A 105 -10.72 4.15 7.84
N VAL A 106 -9.68 3.36 7.65
CA VAL A 106 -8.87 2.74 8.71
C VAL A 106 -7.84 3.73 9.29
N ARG A 107 -7.37 4.71 8.52
CA ARG A 107 -6.32 5.66 8.95
C ARG A 107 -5.11 4.96 9.59
N PRO A 108 -4.45 4.02 8.88
CA PRO A 108 -3.27 3.36 9.39
C PRO A 108 -2.10 4.35 9.52
N ARG A 109 -1.12 4.00 10.34
CA ARG A 109 0.15 4.75 10.45
C ARG A 109 1.07 4.51 9.25
N ILE A 110 0.98 3.34 8.64
CA ILE A 110 1.73 2.94 7.45
C ILE A 110 0.88 1.99 6.60
N ALA A 111 0.99 2.07 5.28
CA ALA A 111 0.25 1.20 4.36
C ALA A 111 1.20 0.56 3.34
N PHE A 112 1.05 -0.74 3.17
CA PHE A 112 1.72 -1.53 2.14
C PHE A 112 0.65 -2.04 1.17
N ILE A 113 0.77 -1.68 -0.09
CA ILE A 113 -0.05 -2.25 -1.17
C ILE A 113 0.89 -3.12 -1.98
N VAL A 114 0.68 -4.43 -1.91
CA VAL A 114 1.55 -5.43 -2.52
C VAL A 114 0.86 -5.96 -3.76
N ASP A 115 1.60 -6.04 -4.86
CA ASP A 115 1.10 -6.60 -6.10
C ASP A 115 2.25 -7.33 -6.81
N ILE A 116 1.93 -8.43 -7.48
CA ILE A 116 2.90 -9.21 -8.27
C ILE A 116 3.29 -8.51 -9.58
N ARG A 117 2.59 -7.44 -9.96
CA ARG A 117 2.80 -6.69 -11.20
C ARG A 117 3.57 -5.41 -10.91
N ARG A 118 4.73 -5.26 -11.53
CA ARG A 118 5.53 -4.03 -11.46
C ARG A 118 4.77 -2.80 -11.94
N GLN A 119 3.88 -2.96 -12.90
CA GLN A 119 3.03 -1.89 -13.43
C GLN A 119 2.02 -1.39 -12.37
N ALA A 120 1.52 -2.26 -11.49
CA ALA A 120 0.64 -1.85 -10.40
C ALA A 120 1.39 -1.01 -9.37
N MET A 121 2.64 -1.35 -9.04
CA MET A 121 3.51 -0.51 -8.21
C MET A 121 3.70 0.89 -8.83
N ILE A 122 3.98 0.97 -10.14
CA ILE A 122 4.15 2.25 -10.85
C ILE A 122 2.85 3.06 -10.80
N GLN A 123 1.69 2.44 -11.03
CA GLN A 123 0.38 3.09 -10.93
C GLN A 123 0.13 3.64 -9.52
N HIS A 124 0.47 2.90 -8.47
CA HIS A 124 0.36 3.35 -7.08
C HIS A 124 1.29 4.52 -6.75
N LEU A 125 2.51 4.51 -7.28
CA LEU A 125 3.44 5.64 -7.15
C LEU A 125 2.92 6.88 -7.87
N MET A 126 2.32 6.72 -9.05
CA MET A 126 1.63 7.80 -9.77
C MET A 126 0.49 8.37 -8.93
N TYR A 127 -0.43 7.53 -8.44
CA TYR A 127 -1.51 8.01 -7.56
C TYR A 127 -0.99 8.71 -6.31
N LYS A 128 0.05 8.17 -5.66
CA LYS A 128 0.68 8.79 -4.50
C LYS A 128 1.22 10.19 -4.82
N ALA A 129 1.85 10.38 -5.98
CA ALA A 129 2.34 11.68 -6.42
C ALA A 129 1.16 12.64 -6.66
N ILE A 130 0.12 12.21 -7.37
CA ILE A 130 -1.07 13.04 -7.64
C ILE A 130 -1.75 13.43 -6.33
N PHE A 131 -1.91 12.52 -5.36
CA PHE A 131 -2.46 12.84 -4.04
C PHE A 131 -1.65 13.90 -3.32
N HIS A 132 -0.31 13.85 -3.39
CA HIS A 132 0.56 14.87 -2.81
C HIS A 132 0.41 16.25 -3.46
N LEU A 133 0.22 16.28 -4.78
CA LEU A 133 0.07 17.51 -5.56
C LEU A 133 -1.35 18.10 -5.51
N SER A 134 -2.32 17.36 -4.99
CA SER A 134 -3.75 17.70 -5.10
C SER A 134 -4.34 18.15 -3.77
N PRO A 135 -4.54 19.46 -3.56
CA PRO A 135 -5.24 19.96 -2.37
C PRO A 135 -6.76 19.69 -2.39
N SER A 136 -7.32 19.29 -3.54
CA SER A 136 -8.76 19.06 -3.70
C SER A 136 -9.06 17.91 -4.66
N ARG A 137 -10.29 17.39 -4.59
CA ARG A 137 -10.80 16.35 -5.52
C ARG A 137 -10.80 16.83 -6.97
N ALA A 138 -11.06 18.11 -7.20
CA ALA A 138 -11.02 18.71 -8.53
C ALA A 138 -9.58 18.79 -9.06
N GLN A 139 -8.62 19.20 -8.23
CA GLN A 139 -7.21 19.24 -8.63
C GLN A 139 -6.67 17.83 -8.92
N PHE A 140 -7.08 16.84 -8.13
CA PHE A 140 -6.75 15.42 -8.36
C PHE A 140 -7.17 14.97 -9.77
N LEU A 141 -8.43 15.23 -10.14
CA LEU A 141 -8.93 14.86 -11.48
C LEU A 141 -8.28 15.70 -12.59
N SER A 142 -7.98 16.98 -12.33
CA SER A 142 -7.29 17.85 -13.27
C SER A 142 -5.91 17.31 -13.65
N ILE A 143 -5.12 16.90 -12.65
CA ILE A 143 -3.78 16.31 -12.88
C ILE A 143 -3.92 14.92 -13.51
N LEU A 144 -4.79 14.06 -12.97
CA LEU A 144 -4.97 12.69 -13.45
C LEU A 144 -5.40 12.63 -14.93
N LEU A 145 -6.25 13.56 -15.36
CA LEU A 145 -6.80 13.61 -16.71
C LEU A 145 -6.04 14.58 -17.64
N SER A 146 -5.02 15.28 -17.12
CA SER A 146 -4.34 16.38 -17.81
C SER A 146 -5.29 17.39 -18.44
N LYS A 147 -6.31 17.80 -17.66
CA LYS A 147 -7.33 18.78 -18.07
C LYS A 147 -7.31 19.96 -17.11
N PRO A 148 -7.21 21.20 -17.59
CA PRO A 148 -7.13 22.36 -16.71
C PRO A 148 -8.45 22.60 -15.97
N LEU A 149 -8.37 23.15 -14.76
CA LEU A 149 -9.57 23.61 -14.06
C LEU A 149 -10.17 24.83 -14.79
N PRO A 150 -11.47 24.82 -15.14
CA PRO A 150 -12.06 25.95 -15.84
C PRO A 150 -12.02 27.23 -15.00
N LYS A 151 -11.51 28.32 -15.60
CA LYS A 151 -11.44 29.64 -14.95
C LYS A 151 -12.83 30.10 -14.54
N GLY A 152 -13.02 30.45 -13.26
CA GLY A 152 -14.29 30.95 -12.72
C GLY A 152 -15.34 29.88 -12.39
N LYS A 153 -15.05 28.59 -12.60
CA LYS A 153 -15.90 27.46 -12.18
C LYS A 153 -15.11 26.51 -11.28
N ALA A 154 -14.64 27.00 -10.15
CA ALA A 154 -14.14 26.11 -9.11
C ALA A 154 -15.32 25.32 -8.55
N ALA A 155 -15.31 24.00 -8.74
CA ALA A 155 -16.30 23.14 -8.09
C ALA A 155 -16.19 23.32 -6.56
N ALA A 156 -17.33 23.29 -5.88
CA ALA A 156 -17.35 23.30 -4.43
C ALA A 156 -16.50 22.14 -3.87
N THR A 157 -15.90 22.33 -2.69
CA THR A 157 -15.01 21.31 -2.08
C THR A 157 -15.72 19.96 -1.89
N ASP A 158 -17.03 20.00 -1.61
CA ASP A 158 -17.91 18.86 -1.41
C ASP A 158 -18.78 18.53 -2.63
N ALA A 159 -18.45 19.08 -3.81
CA ALA A 159 -19.21 18.84 -5.04
C ALA A 159 -19.45 17.34 -5.27
N PRO A 160 -20.69 16.96 -5.66
CA PRO A 160 -21.01 15.57 -5.95
C PRO A 160 -20.12 15.04 -7.08
N VAL A 161 -19.77 13.75 -7.02
CA VAL A 161 -18.86 13.14 -7.99
C VAL A 161 -19.33 13.34 -9.44
N ASN A 162 -20.63 13.25 -9.70
CA ASN A 162 -21.19 13.43 -11.04
C ASN A 162 -20.98 14.84 -11.60
N GLU A 163 -21.00 15.87 -10.75
CA GLU A 163 -20.72 17.24 -11.18
C GLU A 163 -19.25 17.40 -11.60
N LEU A 164 -18.32 16.85 -10.81
CA LEU A 164 -16.91 16.83 -11.15
C LEU A 164 -16.66 16.07 -12.45
N LEU A 165 -17.29 14.91 -12.64
CA LEU A 165 -17.13 14.12 -13.86
C LEU A 165 -17.67 14.87 -15.08
N ASN A 166 -18.87 15.46 -15.00
CA ASN A 166 -19.45 16.24 -16.09
C ASN A 166 -18.54 17.41 -16.49
N LEU A 167 -18.00 18.13 -15.50
CA LEU A 167 -17.04 19.22 -15.73
C LEU A 167 -15.85 18.78 -16.58
N PHE A 168 -15.22 17.64 -16.24
CA PHE A 168 -14.05 17.14 -16.96
C PHE A 168 -14.39 16.43 -18.29
N SER A 169 -15.60 15.89 -18.42
CA SER A 169 -16.11 15.38 -19.70
C SER A 169 -16.26 16.49 -20.73
N GLU A 170 -16.70 17.67 -20.32
CA GLU A 170 -16.89 18.85 -21.19
C GLU A 170 -15.60 19.67 -21.41
N THR A 171 -14.62 19.55 -20.50
CA THR A 171 -13.36 20.28 -20.60
C THR A 171 -12.46 19.65 -21.68
N PRO A 172 -12.03 20.36 -22.73
CA PRO A 172 -11.13 19.80 -23.73
C PRO A 172 -9.76 19.45 -23.14
N ALA A 173 -9.06 18.50 -23.77
CA ALA A 173 -7.64 18.28 -23.47
C ALA A 173 -6.85 19.54 -23.84
N ASP A 174 -5.79 19.81 -23.10
CA ASP A 174 -4.94 20.99 -23.27
C ASP A 174 -3.47 20.57 -23.24
N ASP A 175 -2.76 20.82 -24.34
CA ASP A 175 -1.34 20.49 -24.47
C ASP A 175 -0.49 21.22 -23.43
N GLN A 176 -0.90 22.42 -23.02
CA GLN A 176 -0.21 23.17 -21.97
C GLN A 176 -0.36 22.48 -20.62
N ALA A 177 -1.57 22.05 -20.25
CA ALA A 177 -1.81 21.26 -19.05
C ALA A 177 -1.07 19.92 -19.07
N TYR A 178 -1.01 19.24 -20.23
CA TYR A 178 -0.23 18.02 -20.41
C TYR A 178 1.27 18.26 -20.16
N ALA A 179 1.85 19.28 -20.79
CA ALA A 179 3.27 19.62 -20.64
C ALA A 179 3.61 20.00 -19.19
N ALA A 180 2.72 20.72 -18.50
CA ALA A 180 2.90 21.08 -17.09
C ALA A 180 2.95 19.86 -16.16
N ASN A 181 2.26 18.77 -16.50
CA ASN A 181 2.24 17.53 -15.71
C ASN A 181 3.43 16.59 -15.97
N LEU A 182 4.23 16.85 -17.01
CA LEU A 182 5.43 16.06 -17.35
C LEU A 182 6.70 16.47 -16.60
N ALA A 183 6.75 17.73 -16.14
CA ALA A 183 7.91 18.35 -15.52
C ALA A 183 8.03 18.04 -14.02
#